data_AF-A0A1J7D540-F1
#
_entry.id   AF-A0A1J7D540-F1
#
_cell.length_a   1.000
_cell.length_b   1.000
_cell.length_c   1.000
_cell.angle_alpha   90.00
_cell.angle_beta   90.00
_cell.angle_gamma   90.00
#
_symmetry.space_group_name_H-M   'P 1'
#
loop_
_entity.id
_entity.type
_entity.pdbx_description
1 polymer ?
#
loop_
_entity_poly.entity_id
_entity_poly.type
_entity_poly.pdbx_seq_one_letter_code
_entity_poly.pdbx_strand_id
1 'polypeptide(L)'
;MRDIRYLLTAWGNWSGSRIGTEYKAAWPIVTASSDIRPMLSDEDGEIVDRAVGRLKHFDPLGYDIVVAYYKGKVSCRAIAHELGKPTYYITGFLARAEAYIAGRVAELLEAA
;
A
#
# COMPACT_ATOMS: atom_id res chain seq x y z
N MET A 1 15.21 -8.09 7.22
CA MET A 1 14.01 -7.25 7.19
C MET A 1 13.55 -7.23 5.74
N ARG A 2 12.42 -7.87 5.37
CA ARG A 2 11.88 -7.67 4.01
C ARG A 2 11.66 -6.16 3.87
N ASP A 3 12.18 -5.54 2.82
CA ASP A 3 12.08 -4.08 2.65
C ASP A 3 10.62 -3.67 2.78
N ILE A 4 10.29 -2.80 3.74
CA ILE A 4 8.91 -2.33 3.98
C ILE A 4 8.28 -1.78 2.71
N ARG A 5 9.09 -1.18 1.84
CA ARG A 5 8.69 -0.69 0.52
C ARG A 5 8.23 -1.81 -0.41
N TYR A 6 8.89 -2.97 -0.38
CA TYR A 6 8.47 -4.13 -1.16
C TYR A 6 7.12 -4.64 -0.66
N LEU A 7 6.97 -4.75 0.66
CA LEU A 7 5.73 -5.20 1.30
C LEU A 7 4.56 -4.23 1.02
N LEU A 8 4.78 -2.91 1.12
CA LEU A 8 3.80 -1.89 0.77
C LEU A 8 3.48 -1.85 -0.73
N THR A 9 4.46 -2.12 -1.58
CA THR A 9 4.24 -2.27 -3.03
C THR A 9 3.33 -3.45 -3.32
N ALA A 10 3.54 -4.57 -2.63
CA ALA A 10 2.72 -5.77 -2.76
C ALA A 10 1.32 -5.58 -2.18
N TRP A 11 1.18 -4.92 -1.03
CA TRP A 11 -0.12 -4.51 -0.48
C TRP A 11 -0.88 -3.56 -1.40
N GLY A 12 -0.20 -2.60 -2.03
CA GLY A 12 -0.82 -1.69 -3.02
C GLY A 12 -1.38 -2.43 -4.23
N ASN A 13 -0.75 -3.54 -4.65
CA ASN A 13 -1.25 -4.39 -5.73
C ASN A 13 -2.43 -5.26 -5.25
N TRP A 14 -2.33 -5.85 -4.05
CA TRP A 14 -3.38 -6.69 -3.44
C TRP A 14 -4.66 -5.90 -3.13
N SER A 15 -4.54 -4.69 -2.58
CA SER A 15 -5.68 -3.82 -2.25
C SER A 15 -6.32 -3.17 -3.48
N GLY A 16 -5.59 -3.12 -4.59
CA GLY A 16 -6.05 -2.57 -5.88
C GLY A 16 -6.75 -3.59 -6.78
N SER A 17 -6.39 -4.87 -6.68
CA SER A 17 -7.01 -5.94 -7.49
C SER A 17 -8.43 -6.30 -7.03
N ARG A 18 -8.74 -6.16 -5.74
CA ARG A 18 -10.03 -6.55 -5.13
C ARG A 18 -11.17 -5.54 -5.29
N ILE A 19 -11.25 -4.83 -6.41
CA ILE A 19 -12.46 -4.03 -6.69
C ILE A 19 -13.56 -5.06 -6.97
N GLY A 20 -14.46 -5.26 -6.00
CA GLY A 20 -15.51 -6.31 -5.96
C GLY A 20 -16.58 -6.27 -7.06
N THR A 21 -16.21 -5.87 -8.27
CA THR A 21 -17.01 -5.86 -9.49
C THR A 21 -16.50 -6.87 -10.54
N GLU A 22 -15.45 -7.64 -10.26
CA GLU A 22 -15.04 -8.73 -11.13
C GLU A 22 -16.01 -9.91 -10.97
N TYR A 23 -17.08 -9.87 -11.77
CA TYR A 23 -17.87 -11.07 -12.07
C TYR A 23 -16.91 -12.18 -12.47
N LYS A 24 -16.93 -13.30 -11.73
CA LYS A 24 -16.29 -14.54 -12.19
C LYS A 24 -16.93 -14.92 -13.52
N ALA A 25 -16.29 -14.59 -14.63
CA ALA A 25 -16.72 -15.05 -15.93
C ALA A 25 -16.72 -16.59 -15.91
N ALA A 26 -17.84 -17.21 -16.28
CA ALA A 26 -18.00 -18.67 -16.30
C ALA A 26 -17.17 -19.37 -17.41
N TRP A 27 -16.34 -18.61 -18.13
CA TRP A 27 -15.54 -19.06 -19.25
C TRP A 27 -14.07 -18.94 -18.87
N PRO A 28 -13.18 -19.82 -19.39
CA PRO A 28 -11.75 -19.74 -19.14
C PRO A 28 -11.20 -18.53 -19.91
N ILE A 29 -11.46 -17.33 -19.41
CA ILE A 29 -10.69 -16.16 -19.78
C ILE A 29 -9.28 -16.48 -19.30
N VAL A 30 -8.33 -16.43 -20.22
CA VAL A 30 -6.90 -16.51 -19.94
C VAL A 30 -6.61 -15.53 -18.80
N THR A 31 -6.56 -16.03 -17.56
CA THR A 31 -6.05 -15.28 -16.44
C THR A 31 -4.63 -14.92 -16.88
N ALA A 32 -4.34 -13.64 -17.03
CA ALA A 32 -3.00 -13.21 -17.42
C ALA A 32 -1.99 -13.86 -16.47
N SER A 33 -1.36 -14.95 -16.92
CA SER A 33 -0.52 -15.84 -16.12
C SER A 33 0.83 -15.21 -15.77
N SER A 34 0.96 -13.91 -16.00
CA SER A 34 2.21 -13.17 -15.98
C SER A 34 2.06 -11.88 -15.19
N ASP A 35 1.25 -11.88 -14.12
CA ASP A 35 1.34 -10.80 -13.16
C ASP A 35 2.57 -11.03 -12.27
N ILE A 36 3.72 -10.51 -12.72
CA ILE A 36 5.02 -10.61 -12.04
C ILE A 36 5.06 -9.66 -10.81
N ARG A 37 3.99 -8.90 -10.60
CA ARG A 37 3.88 -7.99 -9.47
C ARG A 37 3.88 -8.79 -8.17
N PRO A 38 4.65 -8.38 -7.17
CA PRO A 38 4.59 -9.03 -5.88
C PRO A 38 3.17 -8.87 -5.33
N MET A 39 2.54 -9.98 -5.00
CA MET A 39 1.22 -10.06 -4.38
C MET A 39 1.38 -10.69 -3.00
N LEU A 40 0.76 -10.07 -2.00
CA LEU A 40 0.70 -10.62 -0.65
C LEU A 40 -0.36 -11.71 -0.58
N SER A 41 -0.20 -12.65 0.37
CA SER A 41 -1.29 -13.56 0.75
C SER A 41 -2.42 -12.75 1.38
N ASP A 42 -3.63 -13.32 1.42
CA ASP A 42 -4.79 -12.60 1.98
C ASP A 42 -4.64 -12.28 3.47
N GLU A 43 -4.06 -13.22 4.23
CA GLU A 43 -3.79 -13.06 5.67
C GLU A 43 -2.75 -11.95 5.90
N ASP A 44 -1.64 -11.99 5.16
CA ASP A 44 -0.62 -10.93 5.23
C ASP A 44 -1.20 -9.59 4.77
N GLY A 45 -2.02 -9.60 3.72
CA GLY A 45 -2.66 -8.43 3.15
C GLY A 45 -3.56 -7.72 4.15
N GLU A 46 -4.35 -8.48 4.91
CA GLU A 46 -5.22 -7.97 5.96
C GLU A 46 -4.43 -7.37 7.14
N ILE A 47 -3.33 -8.02 7.55
CA ILE A 47 -2.44 -7.52 8.62
C ILE A 47 -1.89 -6.14 8.24
N VAL A 48 -1.41 -6.01 7.00
CA VAL A 48 -0.86 -4.75 6.49
C VAL A 48 -1.95 -3.70 6.32
N ASP A 49 -3.12 -4.08 5.81
CA ASP A 49 -4.26 -3.18 5.65
C ASP A 49 -4.73 -2.61 7.00
N ARG A 50 -4.78 -3.44 8.05
CA ARG A 50 -5.08 -3.00 9.41
C ARG A 50 -4.03 -2.03 9.94
N ALA A 51 -2.75 -2.25 9.65
CA ALA A 51 -1.67 -1.33 10.05
C ALA A 51 -1.79 0.02 9.33
N VAL A 52 -2.09 0.02 8.02
CA VAL A 52 -2.33 1.24 7.23
C VAL A 52 -3.61 1.94 7.68
N GLY A 53 -4.68 1.21 7.99
CA GLY A 53 -5.94 1.78 8.50
C GLY A 53 -5.76 2.50 9.83
N ARG A 54 -4.89 1.99 10.72
CA ARG A 54 -4.54 2.69 11.96
C ARG A 54 -3.78 4.00 11.72
N LEU A 55 -2.94 4.06 10.69
CA LEU A 55 -2.21 5.29 10.34
C LEU A 55 -3.18 6.46 10.08
N LYS A 56 -4.36 6.21 9.49
CA LYS A 56 -5.38 7.24 9.23
C LYS A 56 -5.81 8.01 10.48
N HIS A 57 -5.78 7.38 11.67
CA HIS A 57 -6.15 8.04 12.91
C HIS A 57 -5.05 8.95 13.48
N PHE A 58 -3.77 8.64 13.19
CA PHE A 58 -2.63 9.38 13.71
C PHE A 58 -2.12 10.45 12.74
N ASP A 59 -2.05 10.12 11.45
CA ASP A 59 -1.59 11.01 10.38
C ASP A 59 -2.45 10.78 9.12
N PRO A 60 -3.59 11.49 9.01
CA PRO A 60 -4.47 11.40 7.84
C PRO A 60 -3.76 11.76 6.54
N LEU A 61 -2.86 12.74 6.57
CA LEU A 61 -2.13 13.21 5.39
C LEU A 61 -1.06 12.18 4.96
N GLY A 62 -0.38 11.57 5.93
CA GLY A 62 0.52 10.44 5.69
C GLY A 62 -0.21 9.24 5.09
N TYR A 63 -1.42 8.93 5.57
CA TYR A 63 -2.27 7.89 4.99
C TYR A 63 -2.61 8.18 3.52
N ASP A 64 -3.09 9.40 3.21
CA ASP A 64 -3.45 9.78 1.84
C ASP A 64 -2.25 9.70 0.88
N ILE A 65 -1.07 10.12 1.34
CA ILE A 65 0.17 10.02 0.57
C ILE A 65 0.56 8.55 0.32
N VAL A 66 0.50 7.69 1.33
CA VAL A 66 0.79 6.25 1.20
C VAL A 66 -0.17 5.59 0.22
N VAL A 67 -1.46 5.88 0.32
CA VAL A 67 -2.48 5.34 -0.59
C VAL A 67 -2.24 5.84 -2.01
N ALA A 68 -2.04 7.14 -2.21
CA ALA A 68 -1.76 7.70 -3.53
C ALA A 68 -0.49 7.10 -4.17
N TYR A 69 0.56 6.90 -3.38
CA TYR A 69 1.83 6.38 -3.86
C TYR A 69 1.78 4.87 -4.16
N TYR A 70 1.34 4.05 -3.21
CA TYR A 70 1.40 2.59 -3.33
C TYR A 70 0.22 1.98 -4.07
N LYS A 71 -1.00 2.50 -3.87
CA LYS A 71 -2.22 2.03 -4.55
C LYS A 71 -2.46 2.79 -5.85
N GLY A 72 -2.36 4.13 -5.81
CA GLY A 72 -2.55 4.98 -6.98
C GLY A 72 -1.38 5.00 -7.98
N LYS A 73 -0.21 4.45 -7.59
CA LYS A 73 1.04 4.48 -8.37
C LYS A 73 1.45 5.91 -8.78
N VAL A 74 1.02 6.92 -8.02
CA VAL A 74 1.31 8.32 -8.27
C VAL A 74 2.70 8.66 -7.73
N SER A 75 3.54 9.31 -8.53
CA SER A 75 4.87 9.70 -8.07
C SER A 75 4.81 10.78 -6.98
N CYS A 76 5.80 10.80 -6.07
CA CYS A 76 5.90 11.85 -5.04
C CYS A 76 5.94 13.27 -5.64
N ARG A 77 6.47 13.43 -6.86
CA ARG A 77 6.47 14.70 -7.60
C ARG A 77 5.06 15.14 -7.99
N ALA A 78 4.25 14.23 -8.50
CA ALA A 78 2.87 14.52 -8.87
C ALA A 78 2.02 14.86 -7.63
N ILE A 79 2.20 14.11 -6.53
CA ILE A 79 1.55 14.42 -5.25
C ILE A 79 1.97 15.80 -4.73
N ALA A 80 3.26 16.12 -4.81
CA ALA A 80 3.81 17.41 -4.39
C ALA A 80 3.24 18.58 -5.23
N HIS A 81 3.09 18.38 -6.54
CA HIS A 81 2.50 19.35 -7.45
C HIS A 81 1.04 19.64 -7.10
N GLU A 82 0.22 18.59 -6.93
CA GLU A 82 -1.20 18.74 -6.56
C GLU A 82 -1.39 19.44 -5.21
N LEU A 83 -0.50 19.19 -4.24
CA LEU A 83 -0.56 19.81 -2.92
C LEU A 83 0.12 21.19 -2.86
N GLY A 84 0.77 21.66 -3.94
CA GLY A 84 1.54 22.90 -3.95
C GLY A 84 2.69 22.91 -2.95
N LYS A 85 3.26 21.73 -2.65
CA LYS A 85 4.34 21.55 -1.67
C LYS A 85 5.63 21.10 -2.36
N PRO A 86 6.81 21.33 -1.76
CA PRO A 86 8.05 20.82 -2.32
C PRO A 86 8.15 19.30 -2.16
N THR A 87 8.81 18.62 -3.10
CA THR A 87 8.92 17.15 -3.11
C THR A 87 9.51 16.58 -1.81
N TYR A 88 10.49 17.27 -1.21
CA TYR A 88 11.12 16.81 0.04
C TYR A 88 10.13 16.69 1.21
N TYR A 89 9.09 17.53 1.20
CA TYR A 89 8.03 17.52 2.20
C TYR A 89 7.26 16.20 2.10
N ILE A 90 6.81 15.84 0.90
CA ILE A 90 6.08 14.59 0.64
C ILE A 90 6.94 13.36 0.94
N THR A 91 8.22 13.35 0.54
CA THR A 91 9.11 12.22 0.85
C THR A 91 9.36 12.05 2.35
N GLY A 92 9.37 13.15 3.11
CA GLY A 92 9.50 13.10 4.57
C GLY A 92 8.27 12.49 5.25
N PHE A 93 7.07 12.86 4.80
CA PHE A 93 5.82 12.24 5.27
C PHE A 93 5.76 10.75 4.89
N LEU A 94 6.12 10.41 3.65
CA LEU A 94 6.17 9.03 3.18
C LEU A 94 7.12 8.19 4.03
N ALA A 95 8.34 8.66 4.31
CA ALA A 95 9.31 7.95 5.13
C ALA A 95 8.83 7.74 6.57
N ARG A 96 8.16 8.75 7.17
CA ARG A 96 7.57 8.63 8.50
C ARG A 96 6.45 7.59 8.53
N ALA A 97 5.58 7.62 7.52
CA ALA A 97 4.49 6.66 7.38
C ALA A 97 5.03 5.23 7.17
N GLU A 98 6.05 5.06 6.33
CA GLU A 98 6.75 3.77 6.13
C GLU A 98 7.32 3.24 7.44
N ALA A 99 7.97 4.08 8.24
CA ALA A 99 8.52 3.69 9.55
C ALA A 99 7.44 3.27 10.55
N TYR A 100 6.33 4.02 10.62
CA TYR A 100 5.19 3.67 11.47
C TYR A 100 4.59 2.30 11.08
N ILE A 101 4.36 2.08 9.79
CA ILE A 101 3.79 0.82 9.30
C ILE A 101 4.77 -0.34 9.54
N ALA A 102 6.07 -0.13 9.32
CA ALA A 102 7.09 -1.14 9.64
C ALA A 102 7.04 -1.56 11.11
N GLY A 103 6.97 -0.59 12.03
CA GLY A 103 6.82 -0.85 13.46
C GLY A 103 5.56 -1.64 13.78
N ARG A 104 4.42 -1.25 13.18
CA ARG A 104 3.15 -1.95 13.45
C ARG A 104 3.05 -3.32 12.81
N VAL A 105 3.66 -3.54 11.66
CA VAL A 105 3.72 -4.88 11.06
C VAL A 105 4.61 -5.79 11.90
N ALA A 106 5.76 -5.29 12.38
CA ALA A 106 6.63 -6.05 13.28
C ALA A 106 5.91 -6.46 14.58
N GLU A 107 5.25 -5.51 15.24
CA GLU A 107 4.48 -5.80 16.46
C GLU A 107 3.25 -6.73 16.21
N LEU A 108 2.66 -6.76 14.99
CA LEU A 108 1.55 -7.69 14.68
C LEU A 108 2.06 -9.10 14.40
N LEU A 109 3.23 -9.24 13.77
CA LEU A 109 3.87 -10.51 13.48
C LEU A 109 4.47 -11.17 14.73
N GLU A 110 4.97 -10.40 15.70
CA GLU A 110 5.43 -10.95 16.98
C GLU A 110 4.29 -11.35 17.94
N ALA A 111 3.07 -10.85 17.68
CA ALA A 111 1.89 -11.16 18.49
C ALA A 111 1.04 -12.32 17.94
N ALA A 112 1.40 -12.87 16.78
CA ALA A 112 0.75 -13.99 16.10
C ALA A 112 1.51 -15.30 16.36
#